data_AF-A0A937Q8G7-F1
#
_entry.id   AF-A0A937Q8G7-F1
#
_cell.length_a   1.000
_cell.length_b   1.000
_cell.length_c   1.000
_cell.angle_alpha   90.00
_cell.angle_beta   90.00
_cell.angle_gamma   90.00
#
_symmetry.space_group_name_H-M   'P 1'
#
loop_
_entity.id
_entity.type
_entity.pdbx_description
1 polymer ?
#
loop_
_entity_poly.entity_id
_entity_poly.type
_entity_poly.pdbx_seq_one_letter_code
_entity_poly.pdbx_strand_id
1 'polypeptide(L)'
;METSRLKKFAQHARRALMEQVSSKLKIVLEPESAARRESSKAVHELEKQIQERSREQTVERVAYTWFNRFCALRYMDVKRFTPVGVVSPIPGQFQPEILAEAKMGVMDETMIPRDAQEKVTGLLNGAIPSGNPQNEAYSLLIVAICNHYSRTMPFLFQQIADYTELLMPDDLLSGNSILAYTREALSPDACKDVEVIGWLYQFYISEKKDQVFEGLKKNQKITPENIPAATQLFTPHWIVKYLVENSLGRLWMLNRPDSRLIDRMEYYIRPDASGHSDEETFIKISTPEDIKICDRACGSGHMLTYAFDLLYAIYEEEGYDAPRIPGLILSNNLYGIEIDERAGELAAFALFMKAREKYRGFFRKPVQPHICVLKNIEFPEKD
;
A
#
# COMPACT_ATOMS: atom_id res chain seq x y z
N MET A 1 9.93 -14.79 8.43
CA MET A 1 9.05 -13.70 8.90
C MET A 1 8.11 -14.25 9.95
N GLU A 2 8.05 -13.65 11.15
CA GLU A 2 7.09 -14.04 12.19
C GLU A 2 5.67 -13.52 11.88
N THR A 3 4.90 -14.31 11.13
CA THR A 3 3.55 -13.93 10.68
C THR A 3 2.52 -13.80 11.80
N SER A 4 2.72 -14.48 12.93
CA SER A 4 1.81 -14.44 14.08
C SER A 4 1.72 -13.04 14.71
N ARG A 5 2.85 -12.34 14.87
CA ARG A 5 2.88 -10.97 15.40
C ARG A 5 2.20 -9.99 14.45
N LEU A 6 2.52 -10.07 13.16
CA LEU A 6 1.88 -9.27 12.11
C LEU A 6 0.37 -9.48 12.09
N LYS A 7 -0.09 -10.73 12.25
CA LYS A 7 -1.52 -11.06 12.28
C LYS A 7 -2.22 -10.40 13.47
N LYS A 8 -1.69 -10.57 14.67
CA LYS A 8 -2.25 -9.95 15.88
C LYS A 8 -2.32 -8.42 15.76
N PHE A 9 -1.26 -7.81 15.24
CA PHE A 9 -1.22 -6.38 14.99
C PHE A 9 -2.32 -5.95 14.00
N ALA A 10 -2.41 -6.57 12.82
CA ALA A 10 -3.36 -6.14 11.80
C ALA A 10 -4.82 -6.28 12.24
N GLN A 11 -5.15 -7.34 12.99
CA GLN A 11 -6.48 -7.53 13.58
C GLN A 11 -6.78 -6.50 14.68
N HIS A 12 -5.80 -6.20 15.54
CA HIS A 12 -5.94 -5.13 16.53
C HIS A 12 -6.11 -3.77 15.87
N ALA A 13 -5.26 -3.46 14.90
CA ALA A 13 -5.26 -2.21 14.13
C ALA A 13 -6.61 -1.97 13.47
N ARG A 14 -7.20 -3.00 12.84
CA ARG A 14 -8.55 -2.90 12.27
C ARG A 14 -9.58 -2.49 13.31
N ARG A 15 -9.67 -3.21 14.43
CA ARG A 15 -10.65 -2.91 15.48
C ARG A 15 -10.45 -1.50 16.06
N ALA A 16 -9.22 -1.16 16.40
CA ALA A 16 -8.86 0.13 16.98
C ALA A 16 -9.16 1.30 16.01
N LEU A 17 -8.78 1.18 14.74
CA LEU A 17 -9.04 2.22 13.74
C LEU A 17 -10.54 2.36 13.44
N MET A 18 -11.28 1.25 13.31
CA MET A 18 -12.74 1.29 13.12
C MET A 18 -13.43 2.01 14.28
N GLU A 19 -13.03 1.73 15.52
CA GLU A 19 -13.58 2.36 16.71
C GLU A 19 -13.27 3.86 16.79
N GLN A 20 -12.00 4.23 16.57
CA GLN A 20 -11.56 5.62 16.63
C GLN A 20 -12.17 6.47 15.52
N VAL A 21 -12.18 5.96 14.27
CA VAL A 21 -12.82 6.63 13.13
C VAL A 21 -14.32 6.79 13.36
N SER A 22 -14.99 5.76 13.90
CA SER A 22 -16.43 5.83 14.22
C SER A 22 -16.73 6.88 15.29
N SER A 23 -15.90 6.96 16.33
CA SER A 23 -16.02 7.96 17.40
C SER A 23 -15.79 9.37 16.87
N LYS A 24 -14.72 9.58 16.09
CA LYS A 24 -14.47 10.86 15.39
C LYS A 24 -15.62 11.26 14.50
N LEU A 25 -16.16 10.32 13.74
CA LEU A 25 -17.27 10.58 12.84
C LEU A 25 -18.50 11.11 13.57
N LYS A 26 -18.78 10.63 14.79
CA LYS A 26 -19.86 11.19 15.63
C LYS A 26 -19.62 12.66 15.91
N ILE A 27 -18.43 13.00 16.40
CA ILE A 27 -18.05 14.37 16.80
C ILE A 27 -18.06 15.32 15.60
N VAL A 28 -17.47 14.90 14.48
CA VAL A 28 -17.37 15.73 13.26
C VAL A 28 -18.75 16.08 12.70
N LEU A 29 -19.72 15.15 12.78
CA LEU A 29 -21.06 15.34 12.23
C LEU A 29 -22.01 16.08 13.18
N GLU A 30 -21.64 16.37 14.43
CA GLU A 30 -22.48 17.17 15.33
C GLU A 30 -22.81 18.53 14.71
N PRO A 31 -24.03 19.07 14.90
CA PRO A 31 -24.46 20.32 14.27
C PRO A 31 -23.53 21.52 14.57
N GLU A 32 -22.98 21.56 15.79
CA GLU A 32 -22.12 22.64 16.28
C GLU A 32 -20.62 22.25 16.34
N SER A 33 -20.21 21.23 15.59
CA SER A 33 -18.82 20.76 15.59
C SER A 33 -17.85 21.83 15.07
N ALA A 34 -16.63 21.86 15.61
CA ALA A 34 -15.58 22.75 15.10
C ALA A 34 -15.28 22.45 13.62
N ALA A 35 -15.31 21.17 13.22
CA ALA A 35 -15.09 20.74 11.85
C ALA A 35 -16.07 21.38 10.85
N ARG A 36 -17.36 21.58 11.21
CA ARG A 36 -18.32 22.27 10.34
C ARG A 36 -18.00 23.75 10.13
N ARG A 37 -17.40 24.40 11.12
CA ARG A 37 -16.98 25.82 11.04
C ARG A 37 -15.67 26.00 10.29
N GLU A 38 -14.69 25.16 10.61
CA GLU A 38 -13.30 25.30 10.14
C GLU A 38 -13.03 24.56 8.83
N SER A 39 -13.83 23.55 8.51
CA SER A 39 -13.63 22.65 7.37
C SER A 39 -14.96 22.27 6.72
N SER A 40 -15.83 23.26 6.47
CA SER A 40 -17.20 23.02 5.97
C SER A 40 -17.25 22.15 4.71
N LYS A 41 -16.37 22.40 3.73
CA LYS A 41 -16.30 21.60 2.49
C LYS A 41 -16.00 20.13 2.75
N ALA A 42 -15.08 19.86 3.67
CA ALA A 42 -14.70 18.52 4.11
C ALA A 42 -15.88 17.75 4.70
N VAL A 43 -16.67 18.42 5.55
CA VAL A 43 -17.83 17.81 6.18
C VAL A 43 -18.94 17.54 5.16
N HIS A 44 -19.15 18.42 4.18
CA HIS A 44 -20.12 18.17 3.11
C HIS A 44 -19.71 16.96 2.25
N GLU A 45 -18.43 16.82 1.91
CA GLU A 45 -17.94 15.64 1.19
C GLU A 45 -18.08 14.37 2.04
N LEU A 46 -17.81 14.45 3.35
CA LEU A 46 -18.03 13.34 4.27
C LEU A 46 -19.50 12.89 4.29
N GLU A 47 -20.43 13.83 4.39
CA GLU A 47 -21.87 13.56 4.37
C GLU A 47 -22.30 12.93 3.05
N LYS A 48 -21.76 13.41 1.92
CA LYS A 48 -21.98 12.82 0.60
C LYS A 48 -21.49 11.37 0.53
N GLN A 49 -20.29 11.08 1.01
CA GLN A 49 -19.76 9.70 1.05
C GLN A 49 -20.65 8.77 1.90
N ILE A 50 -21.19 9.27 3.01
CA ILE A 50 -22.12 8.51 3.85
C ILE A 50 -23.45 8.25 3.14
N GLN A 51 -23.96 9.22 2.38
CA GLN A 51 -25.18 9.03 1.58
C GLN A 51 -24.98 7.99 0.48
N GLU A 52 -23.82 8.00 -0.20
CA GLU A 52 -23.51 7.07 -1.28
C GLU A 52 -23.21 5.64 -0.81
N ARG A 53 -22.56 5.48 0.36
CA ARG A 53 -21.96 4.20 0.79
C ARG A 53 -22.41 3.72 2.16
N SER A 54 -23.25 4.44 2.89
CA SER A 54 -23.52 4.26 4.33
C SER A 54 -22.38 4.70 5.26
N ARG A 55 -22.74 4.87 6.53
CA ARG A 55 -21.83 5.27 7.60
C ARG A 55 -20.76 4.21 7.84
N GLU A 56 -21.17 2.94 7.92
CA GLU A 56 -20.30 1.81 8.24
C GLU A 56 -19.22 1.61 7.16
N GLN A 57 -19.59 1.70 5.88
CA GLN A 57 -18.61 1.57 4.80
C GLN A 57 -17.67 2.79 4.74
N THR A 58 -18.16 3.99 5.06
CA THR A 58 -17.32 5.19 5.15
C THR A 58 -16.27 5.04 6.24
N VAL A 59 -16.67 4.58 7.44
CA VAL A 59 -15.73 4.27 8.54
C VAL A 59 -14.72 3.23 8.10
N GLU A 60 -15.16 2.13 7.47
CA GLU A 60 -14.26 1.07 7.00
C GLU A 60 -13.23 1.55 5.97
N ARG A 61 -13.68 2.36 4.99
CA ARG A 61 -12.80 2.95 3.99
C ARG A 61 -11.73 3.83 4.63
N VAL A 62 -12.13 4.70 5.55
CA VAL A 62 -11.21 5.66 6.18
C VAL A 62 -10.24 4.97 7.14
N ALA A 63 -10.72 4.03 7.96
CA ALA A 63 -9.88 3.21 8.82
C ALA A 63 -8.81 2.46 8.02
N TYR A 64 -9.23 1.87 6.90
CA TYR A 64 -8.31 1.18 6.00
C TYR A 64 -7.29 2.11 5.34
N THR A 65 -7.74 3.29 4.88
CA THR A 65 -6.88 4.30 4.27
C THR A 65 -5.74 4.68 5.22
N TRP A 66 -6.06 4.95 6.49
CA TRP A 66 -5.05 5.27 7.50
C TRP A 66 -4.15 4.09 7.84
N PHE A 67 -4.71 2.87 7.96
CA PHE A 67 -3.91 1.66 8.16
C PHE A 67 -2.84 1.50 7.07
N ASN A 68 -3.25 1.59 5.81
CA ASN A 68 -2.37 1.46 4.65
C ASN A 68 -1.28 2.54 4.62
N ARG A 69 -1.67 3.81 4.82
CA ARG A 69 -0.73 4.94 4.82
C ARG A 69 0.29 4.83 5.95
N PHE A 70 -0.13 4.47 7.16
CA PHE A 70 0.79 4.27 8.29
C PHE A 70 1.76 3.12 8.03
N CYS A 71 1.28 1.99 7.50
CA CYS A 71 2.14 0.87 7.15
C CYS A 71 3.13 1.23 6.04
N ALA A 72 2.69 1.95 5.01
CA ALA A 72 3.54 2.39 3.91
C ALA A 72 4.60 3.40 4.36
N LEU A 73 4.22 4.44 5.12
CA LEU A 73 5.17 5.41 5.68
C LEU A 73 6.19 4.73 6.58
N ARG A 74 5.74 3.82 7.45
CA ARG A 74 6.66 3.04 8.30
C ARG A 74 7.60 2.16 7.48
N TYR A 75 7.10 1.48 6.46
CA TYR A 75 7.95 0.67 5.57
C TYR A 75 9.01 1.55 4.88
N MET A 76 8.62 2.71 4.38
CA MET A 76 9.52 3.67 3.74
C MET A 76 10.58 4.20 4.71
N ASP A 77 10.23 4.49 5.96
CA ASP A 77 11.19 4.88 6.99
C ASP A 77 12.22 3.78 7.25
N VAL A 78 11.77 2.53 7.41
CA VAL A 78 12.66 1.37 7.65
C VAL A 78 13.64 1.19 6.49
N LYS A 79 13.18 1.39 5.26
CA LYS A 79 14.01 1.33 4.05
C LYS A 79 14.81 2.60 3.78
N ARG A 80 14.63 3.65 4.58
CA ARG A 80 15.23 4.98 4.40
C ARG A 80 14.93 5.57 3.01
N PHE A 81 13.67 5.44 2.60
CA PHE A 81 13.12 6.03 1.38
C PHE A 81 12.53 7.41 1.61
N THR A 82 12.18 7.71 2.86
CA THR A 82 11.91 9.05 3.37
C THR A 82 13.23 9.73 3.78
N PRO A 83 13.35 11.06 3.63
CA PRO A 83 14.53 11.80 4.11
C PRO A 83 14.57 11.91 5.64
N VAL A 84 13.40 11.90 6.28
CA VAL A 84 13.18 11.98 7.72
C VAL A 84 12.22 10.86 8.15
N GLY A 85 12.44 10.26 9.32
CA GLY A 85 11.54 9.28 9.92
C GLY A 85 10.15 9.88 10.22
N VAL A 86 9.17 9.58 9.37
CA VAL A 86 7.82 10.14 9.47
C VAL A 86 7.04 9.47 10.61
N VAL A 87 7.09 8.14 10.66
CA VAL A 87 6.48 7.31 11.70
C VAL A 87 7.52 6.89 12.75
N SER A 88 8.77 6.86 12.33
CA SER A 88 9.88 6.24 13.06
C SER A 88 10.66 7.27 13.88
N PRO A 89 11.02 6.95 15.13
CA PRO A 89 11.91 7.81 15.91
C PRO A 89 13.37 7.63 15.47
N ILE A 90 14.20 8.60 15.83
CA ILE A 90 15.66 8.43 15.86
C ILE A 90 15.99 7.27 16.82
N PRO A 91 16.98 6.41 16.52
CA PRO A 91 17.39 5.35 17.43
C PRO A 91 17.68 5.87 18.85
N GLY A 92 17.06 5.25 19.86
CA GLY A 92 17.16 5.66 21.26
C GLY A 92 16.16 6.75 21.70
N GLN A 93 15.34 7.26 20.79
CA GLN A 93 14.24 8.18 21.08
C GLN A 93 12.87 7.49 20.94
N PHE A 94 11.84 8.14 21.49
CA PHE A 94 10.45 7.67 21.43
C PHE A 94 9.60 8.45 20.43
N GLN A 95 9.92 9.73 20.23
CA GLN A 95 9.16 10.63 19.36
C GLN A 95 9.56 10.42 17.89
N PRO A 96 8.59 10.40 16.95
CA PRO A 96 8.90 10.36 15.52
C PRO A 96 9.86 11.48 15.11
N GLU A 97 10.84 11.15 14.27
CA GLU A 97 11.94 12.05 13.91
C GLU A 97 11.42 13.36 13.31
N ILE A 98 10.43 13.29 12.42
CA ILE A 98 9.82 14.49 11.81
C ILE A 98 9.25 15.49 12.83
N LEU A 99 8.72 14.99 13.95
CA LEU A 99 8.19 15.84 15.02
C LEU A 99 9.30 16.37 15.93
N ALA A 100 10.35 15.56 16.16
CA ALA A 100 11.52 16.00 16.90
C ALA A 100 12.26 17.13 16.16
N GLU A 101 12.41 17.02 14.84
CA GLU A 101 12.99 18.06 13.99
C GLU A 101 12.11 19.33 13.96
N ALA A 102 10.79 19.17 13.80
CA ALA A 102 9.87 20.32 13.81
C ALA A 102 9.94 21.12 15.12
N LYS A 103 10.12 20.45 16.26
CA LYS A 103 10.35 21.11 17.57
C LYS A 103 11.66 21.89 17.63
N MET A 104 12.65 21.50 16.85
CA MET A 104 13.92 22.23 16.70
C MET A 104 13.83 23.35 15.65
N GLY A 105 12.65 23.57 15.05
CA GLY A 105 12.44 24.55 13.99
C GLY A 105 12.90 24.09 12.61
N VAL A 106 13.15 22.79 12.43
CA VAL A 106 13.59 22.21 11.16
C VAL A 106 12.42 21.49 10.50
N MET A 107 12.01 21.96 9.32
CA MET A 107 10.97 21.34 8.49
C MET A 107 11.38 21.44 7.02
N ASP A 108 11.21 20.35 6.26
CA ASP A 108 11.50 20.35 4.82
C ASP A 108 10.44 21.17 4.06
N GLU A 109 10.82 22.36 3.60
CA GLU A 109 9.96 23.29 2.88
C GLU A 109 9.43 22.74 1.54
N THR A 110 10.08 21.72 0.98
CA THR A 110 9.65 21.06 -0.26
C THR A 110 8.56 20.00 -0.02
N MET A 111 8.50 19.47 1.21
CA MET A 111 7.54 18.45 1.62
C MET A 111 6.38 19.03 2.42
N ILE A 112 6.62 20.07 3.21
CA ILE A 112 5.66 20.65 4.14
C ILE A 112 5.27 22.06 3.64
N PRO A 113 4.01 22.27 3.21
CA PRO A 113 3.52 23.57 2.79
C PRO A 113 3.67 24.66 3.87
N ARG A 114 3.88 25.90 3.45
CA ARG A 114 4.16 27.03 4.36
C ARG A 114 3.05 27.24 5.41
N ASP A 115 1.79 27.12 5.03
CA ASP A 115 0.65 27.24 5.95
C ASP A 115 0.64 26.12 7.01
N ALA A 116 1.02 24.90 6.63
CA ALA A 116 1.20 23.80 7.57
C ALA A 116 2.39 24.05 8.51
N GLN A 117 3.51 24.59 8.00
CA GLN A 117 4.66 24.96 8.83
C GLN A 117 4.28 26.01 9.87
N GLU A 118 3.61 27.10 9.46
CA GLU A 118 3.19 28.18 10.35
C GLU A 118 2.26 27.67 11.47
N LYS A 119 1.31 26.79 11.13
CA LYS A 119 0.43 26.12 12.11
C LYS A 119 1.20 25.20 13.06
N VAL A 120 2.08 24.35 12.54
CA VAL A 120 2.91 23.44 13.35
C VAL A 120 3.78 24.24 14.31
N THR A 121 4.47 25.28 13.84
CA THR A 121 5.27 26.16 14.70
C THR A 121 4.41 26.84 15.77
N GLY A 122 3.24 27.37 15.39
CA GLY A 122 2.32 28.02 16.32
C GLY A 122 1.79 27.08 17.41
N LEU A 123 1.51 25.82 17.08
CA LEU A 123 1.11 24.80 18.04
C LEU A 123 2.28 24.44 18.98
N LEU A 124 3.48 24.23 18.45
CA LEU A 124 4.64 23.79 19.21
C LEU A 124 5.23 24.87 20.12
N ASN A 125 5.10 26.16 19.76
CA ASN A 125 5.57 27.29 20.57
C ASN A 125 4.48 27.91 21.48
N GLY A 126 3.24 27.42 21.40
CA GLY A 126 2.11 27.88 22.22
C GLY A 126 1.43 29.17 21.73
N ALA A 127 1.76 29.68 20.54
CA ALA A 127 1.05 30.81 19.93
C ALA A 127 -0.37 30.44 19.48
N ILE A 128 -0.61 29.15 19.17
CA ILE A 128 -1.94 28.59 18.88
C ILE A 128 -2.38 27.76 20.10
N PRO A 129 -3.45 28.16 20.80
CA PRO A 129 -3.98 27.38 21.92
C PRO A 129 -4.47 26.01 21.46
N SER A 130 -4.05 24.95 22.13
CA SER A 130 -4.51 23.57 21.89
C SER A 130 -4.45 22.76 23.17
N GLY A 131 -5.37 21.81 23.32
CA GLY A 131 -5.36 20.83 24.42
C GLY A 131 -4.34 19.71 24.23
N ASN A 132 -3.85 19.48 23.00
CA ASN A 132 -2.83 18.49 22.69
C ASN A 132 -1.94 18.94 21.50
N PRO A 133 -1.15 20.01 21.69
CA PRO A 133 -0.47 20.71 20.59
C PRO A 133 0.54 19.83 19.83
N GLN A 134 1.23 18.92 20.54
CA GLN A 134 2.20 18.03 19.89
C GLN A 134 1.54 17.00 18.98
N ASN A 135 0.40 16.46 19.39
CA ASN A 135 -0.32 15.49 18.58
C ASN A 135 -0.94 16.17 17.36
N GLU A 136 -1.57 17.33 17.54
CA GLU A 136 -2.10 18.12 16.42
C GLU A 136 -1.02 18.53 15.42
N ALA A 137 0.13 19.01 15.91
CA ALA A 137 1.29 19.30 15.07
C ALA A 137 1.74 18.05 14.29
N TYR A 138 1.75 16.90 14.94
CA TYR A 138 2.14 15.64 14.28
C TYR A 138 1.14 15.18 13.22
N SER A 139 -0.17 15.31 13.49
CA SER A 139 -1.22 15.05 12.51
C SER A 139 -1.03 15.91 11.26
N LEU A 140 -0.75 17.21 11.42
CA LEU A 140 -0.48 18.12 10.30
C LEU A 140 0.76 17.71 9.50
N LEU A 141 1.84 17.27 10.18
CA LEU A 141 3.04 16.77 9.51
C LEU A 141 2.75 15.50 8.69
N ILE A 142 2.00 14.54 9.25
CA ILE A 142 1.60 13.32 8.52
C ILE A 142 0.76 13.67 7.29
N VAL A 143 -0.20 14.57 7.43
CA VAL A 143 -1.04 15.04 6.32
C VAL A 143 -0.18 15.67 5.23
N ALA A 144 0.73 16.58 5.59
CA ALA A 144 1.63 17.24 4.65
C ALA A 144 2.47 16.22 3.86
N ILE A 145 3.02 15.22 4.55
CA ILE A 145 3.82 14.15 3.93
C ILE A 145 2.97 13.26 3.01
N CYS A 146 1.75 12.89 3.42
CA CYS A 146 0.82 12.18 2.53
C CYS A 146 0.54 12.99 1.27
N ASN A 147 0.26 14.29 1.41
CA ASN A 147 0.00 15.18 0.28
C ASN A 147 1.22 15.37 -0.61
N HIS A 148 2.44 15.41 -0.06
CA HIS A 148 3.66 15.40 -0.86
C HIS A 148 3.79 14.11 -1.69
N TYR A 149 3.62 12.95 -1.06
CA TYR A 149 3.75 11.66 -1.74
C TYR A 149 2.60 11.36 -2.70
N SER A 150 1.46 12.04 -2.61
CA SER A 150 0.36 11.95 -3.59
C SER A 150 0.81 12.18 -5.03
N ARG A 151 1.81 13.04 -5.24
CA ARG A 151 2.34 13.36 -6.58
C ARG A 151 3.08 12.18 -7.21
N THR A 152 3.73 11.38 -6.38
CA THR A 152 4.60 10.27 -6.81
C THR A 152 3.87 8.93 -6.75
N MET A 153 2.98 8.76 -5.76
CA MET A 153 2.21 7.55 -5.48
C MET A 153 0.71 7.90 -5.30
N PRO A 154 0.05 8.45 -6.34
CA PRO A 154 -1.33 8.91 -6.25
C PRO A 154 -2.33 7.79 -5.94
N PHE A 155 -1.97 6.55 -6.25
CA PHE A 155 -2.78 5.37 -5.95
C PHE A 155 -2.98 5.16 -4.44
N LEU A 156 -1.97 5.41 -3.60
CA LEU A 156 -2.05 5.14 -2.15
C LEU A 156 -2.26 6.42 -1.31
N PHE A 157 -1.51 7.46 -1.67
CA PHE A 157 -1.57 8.75 -1.00
C PHE A 157 -2.48 9.68 -1.80
N GLN A 158 -3.70 9.24 -2.11
CA GLN A 158 -4.68 10.08 -2.81
C GLN A 158 -4.72 11.46 -2.15
N GLN A 159 -4.58 12.52 -2.96
CA GLN A 159 -4.48 13.89 -2.46
C GLN A 159 -5.65 14.12 -1.53
N ILE A 160 -5.34 14.50 -0.30
CA ILE A 160 -6.35 14.55 0.72
C ILE A 160 -7.16 15.81 0.48
N ALA A 161 -8.37 15.62 -0.01
CA ALA A 161 -9.42 16.63 0.03
C ALA A 161 -10.27 16.34 1.28
N ASP A 162 -9.68 16.78 2.39
CA ASP A 162 -10.27 17.18 3.66
C ASP A 162 -10.96 16.13 4.55
N TYR A 163 -11.85 15.26 4.07
CA TYR A 163 -12.69 14.48 5.00
C TYR A 163 -11.98 13.33 5.72
N THR A 164 -10.97 12.72 5.08
CA THR A 164 -10.23 11.61 5.71
C THR A 164 -9.33 12.11 6.85
N GLU A 165 -8.88 13.37 6.81
CA GLU A 165 -8.10 14.02 7.87
C GLU A 165 -8.94 14.29 9.11
N LEU A 166 -10.18 14.73 8.91
CA LEU A 166 -11.15 14.93 9.99
C LEU A 166 -11.34 13.66 10.82
N LEU A 167 -11.09 12.50 10.21
CA LEU A 167 -11.28 11.18 10.78
C LEU A 167 -9.97 10.47 11.11
N MET A 168 -8.83 11.17 11.05
CA MET A 168 -7.54 10.64 11.53
C MET A 168 -7.63 10.30 13.03
N PRO A 169 -7.04 9.16 13.48
CA PRO A 169 -6.90 8.82 14.90
C PRO A 169 -6.35 9.95 15.76
N ASP A 170 -6.94 10.17 16.95
CA ASP A 170 -6.52 11.23 17.87
C ASP A 170 -5.24 10.91 18.63
N ASP A 171 -4.97 9.65 18.98
CA ASP A 171 -3.76 9.27 19.68
C ASP A 171 -2.72 8.69 18.72
N LEU A 172 -1.74 9.52 18.36
CA LEU A 172 -0.65 9.17 17.44
C LEU A 172 0.70 9.02 18.14
N LEU A 173 0.82 9.49 19.39
CA LEU A 173 2.11 9.63 20.08
C LEU A 173 2.25 8.72 21.31
N SER A 174 1.15 8.26 21.92
CA SER A 174 1.27 7.41 23.11
C SER A 174 1.89 6.03 22.79
N GLY A 175 2.34 5.33 23.83
CA GLY A 175 2.83 3.95 23.70
C GLY A 175 1.75 2.94 23.26
N ASN A 176 0.47 3.29 23.38
CA ASN A 176 -0.67 2.48 22.92
C ASN A 176 -1.29 3.02 21.63
N SER A 177 -0.66 4.00 20.99
CA SER A 177 -1.12 4.55 19.71
C SER A 177 -1.01 3.51 18.59
N ILE A 178 -1.83 3.68 17.56
CA ILE A 178 -1.75 2.83 16.36
C ILE A 178 -0.36 2.88 15.71
N LEU A 179 0.31 4.04 15.77
CA LEU A 179 1.67 4.21 15.23
C LEU A 179 2.73 3.49 16.07
N ALA A 180 2.56 3.41 17.40
CA ALA A 180 3.43 2.58 18.24
C ALA A 180 3.35 1.10 17.84
N TYR A 181 2.14 0.56 17.71
CA TYR A 181 1.96 -0.82 17.25
C TYR A 181 2.44 -1.04 15.80
N THR A 182 2.30 -0.04 14.94
CA THR A 182 2.80 -0.08 13.56
C THR A 182 4.33 -0.20 13.54
N ARG A 183 5.04 0.59 14.35
CA ARG A 183 6.51 0.51 14.47
C ARG A 183 6.99 -0.85 14.95
N GLU A 184 6.27 -1.40 15.92
CA GLU A 184 6.55 -2.71 16.51
C GLU A 184 6.35 -3.87 15.53
N ALA A 185 5.28 -3.83 14.75
CA ALA A 185 4.95 -4.88 13.78
C ALA A 185 5.87 -4.82 12.55
N LEU A 186 6.11 -3.63 12.02
CA LEU A 186 7.01 -3.38 10.88
C LEU A 186 8.42 -3.11 11.38
N SER A 187 9.07 -4.16 11.90
CA SER A 187 10.47 -4.15 12.29
C SER A 187 11.39 -4.18 11.05
N PRO A 188 12.69 -3.83 11.20
CA PRO A 188 13.66 -3.98 10.11
C PRO A 188 13.72 -5.39 9.51
N ASP A 189 13.51 -6.44 10.32
CA ASP A 189 13.47 -7.82 9.84
C ASP A 189 12.18 -8.13 9.06
N ALA A 190 11.02 -7.67 9.57
CA ALA A 190 9.74 -7.87 8.90
C ALA A 190 9.68 -7.13 7.55
N CYS A 191 10.29 -5.95 7.46
CA CYS A 191 10.34 -5.17 6.23
C CYS A 191 11.47 -5.60 5.28
N LYS A 192 12.16 -6.73 5.47
CA LYS A 192 13.18 -7.20 4.51
C LYS A 192 12.64 -7.24 3.08
N ASP A 193 11.41 -7.72 2.91
CA ASP A 193 10.67 -7.71 1.65
C ASP A 193 9.41 -6.84 1.77
N VAL A 194 8.97 -6.22 0.67
CA VAL A 194 7.71 -5.48 0.59
C VAL A 194 6.48 -6.38 0.72
N GLU A 195 6.61 -7.69 0.52
CA GLU A 195 5.53 -8.66 0.73
C GLU A 195 4.85 -8.50 2.10
N VAL A 196 5.56 -8.02 3.13
CA VAL A 196 4.98 -7.73 4.46
C VAL A 196 3.72 -6.87 4.38
N ILE A 197 3.66 -5.92 3.45
CA ILE A 197 2.49 -5.06 3.23
C ILE A 197 1.32 -5.89 2.70
N GLY A 198 1.61 -6.83 1.80
CA GLY A 198 0.66 -7.82 1.33
C GLY A 198 0.07 -8.60 2.51
N TRP A 199 0.92 -9.21 3.35
CA TRP A 199 0.53 -9.97 4.55
C TRP A 199 -0.31 -9.15 5.54
N LEU A 200 0.06 -7.89 5.79
CA LEU A 200 -0.68 -7.01 6.68
C LEU A 200 -2.12 -6.82 6.22
N TYR A 201 -2.36 -6.63 4.93
CA TYR A 201 -3.71 -6.56 4.38
C TYR A 201 -4.49 -7.87 4.53
N GLN A 202 -3.83 -9.01 4.30
CA GLN A 202 -4.43 -10.34 4.50
C GLN A 202 -4.97 -10.49 5.92
N PHE A 203 -4.14 -10.12 6.90
CA PHE A 203 -4.51 -10.24 8.30
C PHE A 203 -5.48 -9.17 8.75
N TYR A 204 -5.42 -7.96 8.17
CA TYR A 204 -6.33 -6.86 8.49
C TYR A 204 -7.77 -7.27 8.22
N ILE A 205 -8.07 -7.85 7.05
CA ILE A 205 -9.44 -8.20 6.68
C ILE A 205 -9.89 -9.59 7.16
N SER A 206 -9.01 -10.37 7.82
CA SER A 206 -9.30 -11.78 8.15
C SER A 206 -10.54 -11.94 9.04
N GLU A 207 -10.72 -11.08 10.06
CA GLU A 207 -11.89 -11.16 10.95
C GLU A 207 -13.19 -10.86 10.20
N LYS A 208 -13.14 -9.92 9.23
CA LYS A 208 -14.29 -9.60 8.37
C LYS A 208 -14.62 -10.77 7.45
N LYS A 209 -13.60 -11.44 6.90
CA LYS A 209 -13.77 -12.67 6.14
C LYS A 209 -14.49 -13.72 6.99
N ASP A 210 -14.01 -14.00 8.20
CA ASP A 210 -14.63 -14.98 9.10
C ASP A 210 -16.12 -14.65 9.36
N GLN A 211 -16.45 -13.38 9.61
CA GLN A 211 -17.84 -12.91 9.77
C GLN A 211 -18.72 -13.18 8.53
N VAL A 212 -18.20 -12.93 7.32
CA VAL A 212 -18.93 -13.19 6.07
C VAL A 212 -19.16 -14.69 5.88
N PHE A 213 -18.17 -15.52 6.18
CA PHE A 213 -18.30 -16.98 6.11
C PHE A 213 -19.26 -17.55 7.17
N GLU A 214 -19.34 -16.95 8.36
CA GLU A 214 -20.37 -17.29 9.35
C GLU A 214 -21.78 -16.90 8.88
N GLY A 215 -21.94 -15.75 8.21
CA GLY A 215 -23.19 -15.34 7.59
C GLY A 215 -23.65 -16.31 6.49
N LEU A 216 -22.72 -16.77 5.65
CA LEU A 216 -22.97 -17.80 4.63
C LEU A 216 -23.51 -19.11 5.23
N LYS A 217 -22.95 -19.57 6.35
CA LYS A 217 -23.45 -20.75 7.07
C LYS A 217 -24.89 -20.57 7.59
N LYS A 218 -25.34 -19.32 7.74
CA LYS A 218 -26.70 -18.94 8.12
C LYS A 218 -27.58 -18.57 6.91
N ASN A 219 -27.19 -18.97 5.69
CA ASN A 219 -27.87 -18.69 4.43
C ASN A 219 -28.01 -17.18 4.09
N GLN A 220 -27.13 -16.32 4.63
CA GLN A 220 -27.08 -14.92 4.24
C GLN A 220 -26.33 -14.80 2.90
N LYS A 221 -26.92 -14.07 1.94
CA LYS A 221 -26.28 -13.83 0.63
C LYS A 221 -25.10 -12.88 0.79
N ILE A 222 -24.04 -13.09 0.01
CA ILE A 222 -22.90 -12.17 -0.07
C ILE A 222 -23.36 -10.91 -0.81
N THR A 223 -23.34 -9.78 -0.12
CA THR A 223 -23.60 -8.47 -0.70
C THR A 223 -22.34 -7.92 -1.40
N PRO A 224 -22.46 -6.98 -2.35
CA PRO A 224 -21.32 -6.45 -3.11
C PRO A 224 -20.15 -5.97 -2.23
N GLU A 225 -20.43 -5.31 -1.12
CA GLU A 225 -19.43 -4.80 -0.17
C GLU A 225 -18.67 -5.91 0.59
N ASN A 226 -19.23 -7.12 0.64
CA ASN A 226 -18.61 -8.28 1.27
C ASN A 226 -17.86 -9.18 0.28
N ILE A 227 -17.98 -8.93 -1.04
CA ILE A 227 -17.24 -9.69 -2.07
C ILE A 227 -15.74 -9.68 -1.79
N PRO A 228 -15.06 -8.53 -1.55
CA PRO A 228 -13.63 -8.54 -1.32
C PRO A 228 -13.18 -9.42 -0.15
N ALA A 229 -13.95 -9.46 0.94
CA ALA A 229 -13.64 -10.29 2.09
C ALA A 229 -13.86 -11.79 1.79
N ALA A 230 -14.91 -12.13 1.03
CA ALA A 230 -15.23 -13.51 0.69
C ALA A 230 -14.27 -14.12 -0.34
N THR A 231 -13.82 -13.33 -1.32
CA THR A 231 -13.01 -13.80 -2.45
C THR A 231 -11.51 -13.68 -2.23
N GLN A 232 -11.08 -13.19 -1.07
CA GLN A 232 -9.67 -13.06 -0.76
C GLN A 232 -9.04 -14.44 -0.50
N LEU A 233 -8.34 -14.97 -1.51
CA LEU A 233 -7.59 -16.22 -1.45
C LEU A 233 -6.10 -15.90 -1.53
N PHE A 234 -5.32 -16.58 -0.69
CA PHE A 234 -3.89 -16.32 -0.59
C PHE A 234 -3.11 -17.42 -1.27
N THR A 235 -2.12 -17.02 -2.06
CA THR A 235 -1.18 -17.94 -2.70
C THR A 235 0.08 -18.01 -1.84
N PRO A 236 0.39 -19.17 -1.23
CA PRO A 236 1.65 -19.37 -0.51
C PRO A 236 2.86 -19.03 -1.38
N HIS A 237 3.91 -18.50 -0.77
CA HIS A 237 5.09 -17.99 -1.47
C HIS A 237 5.75 -19.03 -2.40
N TRP A 238 5.81 -20.31 -2.00
CA TRP A 238 6.33 -21.37 -2.88
C TRP A 238 5.49 -21.58 -4.14
N ILE A 239 4.16 -21.42 -4.06
CA ILE A 239 3.25 -21.52 -5.22
C ILE A 239 3.47 -20.32 -6.14
N VAL A 240 3.65 -19.13 -5.56
CA VAL A 240 4.01 -17.92 -6.32
C VAL A 240 5.27 -18.15 -7.14
N LYS A 241 6.33 -18.61 -6.49
CA LYS A 241 7.60 -18.92 -7.15
C LYS A 241 7.44 -19.97 -8.24
N TYR A 242 6.82 -21.09 -7.90
CA TYR A 242 6.56 -22.18 -8.83
C TYR A 242 5.83 -21.70 -10.09
N LEU A 243 4.75 -20.94 -9.94
CA LEU A 243 3.95 -20.48 -11.08
C LEU A 243 4.72 -19.49 -11.95
N VAL A 244 5.45 -18.54 -11.37
CA VAL A 244 6.22 -17.53 -12.13
C VAL A 244 7.43 -18.17 -12.83
N GLU A 245 8.17 -19.04 -12.14
CA GLU A 245 9.35 -19.71 -12.72
C GLU A 245 8.96 -20.64 -13.87
N ASN A 246 7.85 -21.37 -13.73
CA ASN A 246 7.38 -22.28 -14.78
C ASN A 246 6.50 -21.61 -15.85
N SER A 247 6.32 -20.28 -15.80
CA SER A 247 5.67 -19.49 -16.86
C SER A 247 6.63 -18.47 -17.48
N LEU A 248 6.94 -17.38 -16.76
CA LEU A 248 7.93 -16.37 -17.17
C LEU A 248 9.31 -17.00 -17.36
N GLY A 249 9.79 -17.72 -16.34
CA GLY A 249 11.10 -18.36 -16.40
C GLY A 249 11.20 -19.37 -17.53
N ARG A 250 10.17 -20.20 -17.72
CA ARG A 250 10.06 -21.14 -18.83
C ARG A 250 10.11 -20.45 -20.19
N LEU A 251 9.34 -19.37 -20.38
CA LEU A 251 9.36 -18.60 -21.63
C LEU A 251 10.77 -18.05 -21.92
N TRP A 252 11.46 -17.56 -20.88
CA TRP A 252 12.84 -17.08 -21.01
C TRP A 252 13.79 -18.21 -21.41
N MET A 253 13.77 -19.33 -20.70
CA MET A 253 14.66 -20.47 -20.97
C MET A 253 14.43 -21.09 -22.36
N LEU A 254 13.19 -21.10 -22.87
CA LEU A 254 12.92 -21.54 -24.24
C LEU A 254 13.56 -20.61 -25.29
N ASN A 255 13.63 -19.30 -25.02
CA ASN A 255 14.23 -18.32 -25.93
C ASN A 255 15.73 -18.08 -25.69
N ARG A 256 16.26 -18.49 -24.53
CA ARG A 256 17.67 -18.42 -24.12
C ARG A 256 18.07 -19.71 -23.38
N PRO A 257 18.22 -20.85 -24.09
CA PRO A 257 18.49 -22.15 -23.45
C PRO A 257 19.76 -22.18 -22.59
N ASP A 258 20.74 -21.35 -22.93
CA ASP A 258 22.03 -21.26 -22.23
C ASP A 258 22.03 -20.23 -21.07
N SER A 259 20.87 -19.63 -20.76
CA SER A 259 20.73 -18.67 -19.65
C SER A 259 21.09 -19.29 -18.31
N ARG A 260 21.78 -18.51 -17.46
CA ARG A 260 22.12 -18.95 -16.10
C ARG A 260 21.02 -18.62 -15.09
N LEU A 261 19.94 -17.98 -15.51
CA LEU A 261 18.83 -17.67 -14.61
C LEU A 261 18.14 -18.91 -14.05
N ILE A 262 18.30 -20.07 -14.69
CA ILE A 262 17.86 -21.36 -14.13
C ILE A 262 18.40 -21.62 -12.72
N ASP A 263 19.60 -21.15 -12.39
CA ASP A 263 20.21 -21.31 -11.07
C ASP A 263 19.53 -20.46 -9.98
N ARG A 264 18.70 -19.48 -10.40
CA ARG A 264 17.91 -18.61 -9.51
C ARG A 264 16.46 -19.07 -9.37
N MET A 265 16.04 -20.11 -10.10
CA MET A 265 14.67 -20.61 -10.15
C MET A 265 14.56 -21.96 -9.43
N GLU A 266 14.39 -21.91 -8.10
CA GLU A 266 14.38 -23.07 -7.20
C GLU A 266 13.31 -24.13 -7.54
N TYR A 267 12.17 -23.69 -8.05
CA TYR A 267 10.98 -24.49 -8.36
C TYR A 267 10.80 -24.74 -9.86
N TYR A 268 11.79 -24.41 -10.69
CA TYR A 268 11.74 -24.63 -12.14
C TYR A 268 11.79 -26.11 -12.51
N ILE A 269 10.86 -26.53 -13.38
CA ILE A 269 10.81 -27.89 -13.92
C ILE A 269 11.54 -27.93 -15.26
N ARG A 270 12.65 -28.68 -15.31
CA ARG A 270 13.34 -28.98 -16.57
C ARG A 270 12.47 -29.90 -17.44
N PRO A 271 12.38 -29.66 -18.75
CA PRO A 271 11.74 -30.62 -19.65
C PRO A 271 12.45 -31.97 -19.57
N ASP A 272 11.71 -33.06 -19.64
CA ASP A 272 12.26 -34.42 -19.69
C ASP A 272 12.85 -34.73 -21.07
N ALA A 273 13.80 -35.66 -21.12
CA ALA A 273 14.44 -36.09 -22.38
C ALA A 273 13.47 -36.81 -23.36
N SER A 274 12.29 -37.23 -22.86
CA SER A 274 11.19 -37.81 -23.63
C SER A 274 10.08 -36.83 -23.99
N GLY A 275 10.19 -35.57 -23.55
CA GLY A 275 9.16 -34.57 -23.69
C GLY A 275 8.86 -34.35 -25.16
N HIS A 276 7.58 -34.46 -25.53
CA HIS A 276 7.09 -33.90 -26.79
C HIS A 276 7.71 -32.51 -26.91
N SER A 277 8.54 -32.33 -27.93
CA SER A 277 9.30 -31.13 -28.11
C SER A 277 8.31 -29.98 -28.30
N ASP A 278 8.09 -29.18 -27.25
CA ASP A 278 7.52 -27.82 -27.36
C ASP A 278 8.37 -26.93 -28.30
N GLU A 279 9.42 -27.48 -28.93
CA GLU A 279 10.21 -26.87 -29.99
C GLU A 279 9.37 -26.38 -31.17
N GLU A 280 8.18 -26.93 -31.43
CA GLU A 280 7.41 -26.54 -32.63
C GLU A 280 6.54 -25.29 -32.48
N THR A 281 6.13 -24.85 -31.28
CA THR A 281 5.39 -23.57 -31.16
C THR A 281 5.47 -22.95 -29.75
N PHE A 282 6.49 -22.14 -29.50
CA PHE A 282 6.52 -21.21 -28.36
C PHE A 282 6.66 -19.76 -28.81
N ILE A 283 6.23 -18.83 -27.96
CA ILE A 283 6.31 -17.40 -28.23
C ILE A 283 7.78 -16.99 -28.35
N LYS A 284 8.17 -16.49 -29.53
CA LYS A 284 9.52 -15.95 -29.76
C LYS A 284 9.57 -14.51 -29.24
N ILE A 285 10.55 -14.23 -28.39
CA ILE A 285 10.83 -12.89 -27.86
C ILE A 285 12.23 -12.47 -28.30
N SER A 286 12.34 -11.23 -28.78
CA SER A 286 13.64 -10.66 -29.19
C SER A 286 14.31 -10.01 -27.99
N THR A 287 13.52 -9.27 -27.19
CA THR A 287 13.99 -8.47 -26.06
C THR A 287 13.13 -8.74 -24.81
N PRO A 288 13.64 -8.44 -23.60
CA PRO A 288 12.84 -8.52 -22.37
C PRO A 288 11.53 -7.72 -22.43
N GLU A 289 11.48 -6.61 -23.18
CA GLU A 289 10.29 -5.75 -23.34
C GLU A 289 9.12 -6.42 -24.07
N ASP A 290 9.39 -7.48 -24.86
CA ASP A 290 8.36 -8.25 -25.57
C ASP A 290 7.50 -9.09 -24.61
N ILE A 291 7.97 -9.33 -23.39
CA ILE A 291 7.28 -10.14 -22.40
C ILE A 291 6.15 -9.32 -21.74
N LYS A 292 4.90 -9.79 -21.83
CA LYS A 292 3.74 -9.20 -21.15
C LYS A 292 3.17 -10.18 -20.11
N ILE A 293 3.17 -9.77 -18.85
CA ILE A 293 2.62 -10.55 -17.73
C ILE A 293 1.38 -9.84 -17.22
N CYS A 294 0.26 -10.56 -17.15
CA CYS A 294 -0.99 -10.04 -16.63
C CYS A 294 -1.52 -10.95 -15.53
N ASP A 295 -1.54 -10.45 -14.29
CA ASP A 295 -2.24 -11.09 -13.18
C ASP A 295 -3.66 -10.50 -13.08
N ARG A 296 -4.66 -11.29 -13.43
CA ARG A 296 -6.05 -10.82 -13.60
C ARG A 296 -6.85 -10.73 -12.29
N ALA A 297 -6.26 -11.13 -11.18
CA ALA A 297 -6.83 -11.03 -9.84
C ALA A 297 -5.68 -10.85 -8.84
N CYS A 298 -4.91 -9.77 -9.02
CA CYS A 298 -3.57 -9.67 -8.47
C CYS A 298 -3.51 -9.52 -6.94
N GLY A 299 -4.64 -9.24 -6.29
CA GLY A 299 -4.69 -8.97 -4.86
C GLY A 299 -3.68 -7.88 -4.50
N SER A 300 -2.87 -8.13 -3.47
CA SER A 300 -1.77 -7.23 -3.06
C SER A 300 -0.46 -7.41 -3.87
N GLY A 301 -0.49 -8.13 -4.99
CA GLY A 301 0.59 -8.15 -5.97
C GLY A 301 1.74 -9.13 -5.71
N HIS A 302 1.52 -10.23 -4.97
CA HIS A 302 2.59 -11.21 -4.67
C HIS A 302 3.19 -11.85 -5.94
N MET A 303 2.36 -12.23 -6.91
CA MET A 303 2.85 -12.74 -8.20
C MET A 303 3.65 -11.68 -8.96
N LEU A 304 3.13 -10.44 -9.00
CA LEU A 304 3.74 -9.35 -9.74
C LEU A 304 5.08 -8.92 -9.13
N THR A 305 5.21 -8.93 -7.80
CA THR A 305 6.46 -8.57 -7.10
C THR A 305 7.55 -9.62 -7.30
N TYR A 306 7.21 -10.92 -7.32
CA TYR A 306 8.19 -11.95 -7.67
C TYR A 306 8.54 -11.94 -9.17
N ALA A 307 7.55 -11.74 -10.04
CA ALA A 307 7.79 -11.55 -11.47
C ALA A 307 8.69 -10.33 -11.75
N PHE A 308 8.55 -9.24 -10.98
CA PHE A 308 9.46 -8.09 -11.04
C PHE A 308 10.90 -8.50 -10.76
N ASP A 309 11.16 -9.31 -9.74
CA ASP A 309 12.54 -9.74 -9.41
C ASP A 309 13.15 -10.62 -10.51
N LEU A 310 12.36 -11.56 -11.05
CA LEU A 310 12.82 -12.42 -12.13
C LEU A 310 13.05 -11.62 -13.42
N LEU A 311 12.15 -10.69 -13.77
CA LEU A 311 12.36 -9.76 -14.88
C LEU A 311 13.60 -8.91 -14.67
N TYR A 312 13.83 -8.38 -13.46
CA TYR A 312 15.02 -7.60 -13.17
C TYR A 312 16.29 -8.40 -13.46
N ALA A 313 16.33 -9.68 -13.07
CA ALA A 313 17.45 -10.57 -13.39
C ALA A 313 17.58 -10.84 -14.90
N ILE A 314 16.47 -10.95 -15.63
CA ILE A 314 16.45 -11.06 -17.11
C ILE A 314 17.07 -9.82 -17.77
N TYR A 315 16.64 -8.62 -17.39
CA TYR A 315 17.20 -7.38 -17.94
C TYR A 315 18.70 -7.22 -17.58
N GLU A 316 19.11 -7.61 -16.37
CA GLU A 316 20.53 -7.61 -15.99
C GLU A 316 21.36 -8.60 -16.83
N GLU A 317 20.85 -9.80 -17.10
CA GLU A 317 21.53 -10.81 -17.93
C GLU A 317 21.72 -10.32 -19.38
N GLU A 318 20.73 -9.60 -19.94
CA GLU A 318 20.83 -8.97 -21.27
C GLU A 318 21.64 -7.67 -21.27
N GLY A 319 22.24 -7.27 -20.14
CA GLY A 319 23.20 -6.16 -20.08
C GLY A 319 22.59 -4.77 -19.98
N TYR A 320 21.32 -4.66 -19.55
CA TYR A 320 20.68 -3.36 -19.38
C TYR A 320 21.26 -2.58 -18.19
N ASP A 321 21.26 -1.25 -18.31
CA ASP A 321 21.71 -0.35 -17.25
C ASP A 321 20.75 -0.39 -16.04
N ALA A 322 21.26 -0.79 -14.88
CA ALA A 322 20.48 -1.07 -13.67
C ALA A 322 19.48 0.05 -13.26
N PRO A 323 19.83 1.35 -13.32
CA PRO A 323 18.88 2.44 -13.06
C PRO A 323 17.67 2.50 -14.01
N ARG A 324 17.79 1.98 -15.25
CA ARG A 324 16.72 1.99 -16.25
C ARG A 324 15.77 0.81 -16.10
N ILE A 325 16.27 -0.33 -15.60
CA ILE A 325 15.53 -1.60 -15.54
C ILE A 325 14.16 -1.44 -14.83
N PRO A 326 14.05 -0.83 -13.63
CA PRO A 326 12.75 -0.75 -12.95
C PRO A 326 11.68 -0.02 -13.76
N GLY A 327 12.05 1.06 -14.45
CA GLY A 327 11.13 1.81 -15.31
C GLY A 327 10.68 0.97 -16.51
N LEU A 328 11.60 0.24 -17.14
CA LEU A 328 11.29 -0.65 -18.27
C LEU A 328 10.33 -1.77 -17.84
N ILE A 329 10.57 -2.40 -16.69
CA ILE A 329 9.70 -3.46 -16.16
C ILE A 329 8.28 -2.94 -15.94
N LEU A 330 8.13 -1.77 -15.30
CA LEU A 330 6.83 -1.20 -15.00
C LEU A 330 6.09 -0.70 -16.24
N SER A 331 6.80 -0.17 -17.25
CA SER A 331 6.19 0.28 -18.51
C SER A 331 5.83 -0.86 -19.47
N ASN A 332 6.66 -1.89 -19.51
CA ASN A 332 6.57 -2.88 -20.57
C ASN A 332 6.03 -4.23 -20.09
N ASN A 333 6.29 -4.66 -18.86
CA ASN A 333 6.12 -6.07 -18.55
C ASN A 333 4.93 -6.38 -17.64
N LEU A 334 4.72 -5.62 -16.58
CA LEU A 334 3.81 -6.01 -15.51
C LEU A 334 2.45 -5.30 -15.56
N TYR A 335 1.39 -6.09 -15.61
CA TYR A 335 0.00 -5.64 -15.60
C TYR A 335 -0.78 -6.41 -14.52
N GLY A 336 -1.61 -5.71 -13.76
CA GLY A 336 -2.48 -6.30 -12.74
C GLY A 336 -3.93 -5.83 -12.91
N ILE A 337 -4.88 -6.70 -12.60
CA ILE A 337 -6.31 -6.36 -12.49
C ILE A 337 -6.79 -6.81 -11.13
N GLU A 338 -7.54 -5.94 -10.45
CA GLU A 338 -8.09 -6.22 -9.13
C GLU A 338 -9.48 -5.59 -8.97
N ILE A 339 -10.37 -6.23 -8.21
CA ILE A 339 -11.71 -5.71 -7.93
C ILE A 339 -11.74 -4.90 -6.62
N ASP A 340 -10.93 -5.28 -5.63
CA ASP A 340 -10.80 -4.51 -4.40
C ASP A 340 -9.77 -3.39 -4.57
N GLU A 341 -10.25 -2.15 -4.66
CA GLU A 341 -9.43 -0.93 -4.72
C GLU A 341 -8.27 -0.98 -3.73
N ARG A 342 -8.57 -1.39 -2.50
CA ARG A 342 -7.65 -1.51 -1.39
C ARG A 342 -6.46 -2.43 -1.68
N ALA A 343 -6.73 -3.60 -2.24
CA ALA A 343 -5.71 -4.55 -2.62
C ALA A 343 -4.88 -4.04 -3.80
N GLY A 344 -5.54 -3.42 -4.79
CA GLY A 344 -4.89 -2.81 -5.95
C GLY A 344 -3.92 -1.67 -5.58
N GLU A 345 -4.28 -0.82 -4.62
CA GLU A 345 -3.38 0.23 -4.10
C GLU A 345 -2.10 -0.38 -3.50
N LEU A 346 -2.23 -1.48 -2.77
CA LEU A 346 -1.09 -2.18 -2.18
C LEU A 346 -0.24 -2.91 -3.20
N ALA A 347 -0.83 -3.50 -4.24
CA ALA A 347 -0.09 -4.07 -5.36
C ALA A 347 0.75 -3.01 -6.09
N ALA A 348 0.15 -1.84 -6.36
CA ALA A 348 0.85 -0.72 -6.96
C ALA A 348 1.99 -0.24 -6.03
N PHE A 349 1.71 -0.05 -4.74
CA PHE A 349 2.73 0.33 -3.76
C PHE A 349 3.88 -0.68 -3.72
N ALA A 350 3.58 -1.97 -3.68
CA ALA A 350 4.57 -3.02 -3.60
C ALA A 350 5.53 -2.98 -4.81
N LEU A 351 5.00 -2.92 -6.03
CA LEU A 351 5.81 -2.78 -7.25
C LEU A 351 6.63 -1.49 -7.26
N PHE A 352 6.06 -0.39 -6.78
CA PHE A 352 6.74 0.89 -6.69
C PHE A 352 7.92 0.85 -5.72
N MET A 353 7.78 0.14 -4.60
CA MET A 353 8.87 -0.09 -3.64
C MET A 353 9.94 -1.03 -4.21
N LYS A 354 9.58 -2.11 -4.93
CA LYS A 354 10.56 -2.96 -5.63
C LYS A 354 11.42 -2.13 -6.58
N ALA A 355 10.79 -1.23 -7.33
CA ALA A 355 11.51 -0.31 -8.21
C ALA A 355 12.43 0.65 -7.45
N ARG A 356 11.97 1.21 -6.33
CA ARG A 356 12.76 2.11 -5.48
C ARG A 356 13.94 1.41 -4.77
N GLU A 357 13.78 0.14 -4.42
CA GLU A 357 14.83 -0.70 -3.85
C GLU A 357 15.98 -0.92 -4.85
N LYS A 358 15.64 -1.18 -6.12
CA LYS A 358 16.63 -1.38 -7.18
C LYS A 358 17.28 -0.07 -7.63
N TYR A 359 16.53 1.04 -7.66
CA TYR A 359 17.07 2.33 -8.08
C TYR A 359 16.72 3.45 -7.09
N ARG A 360 17.74 3.97 -6.38
CA ARG A 360 17.52 5.01 -5.37
C ARG A 360 16.95 6.32 -5.92
N GLY A 361 17.18 6.63 -7.19
CA GLY A 361 16.68 7.85 -7.82
C GLY A 361 15.25 7.71 -8.37
N PHE A 362 14.58 6.56 -8.21
CA PHE A 362 13.34 6.23 -8.93
C PHE A 362 12.22 7.27 -8.73
N PHE A 363 12.11 7.85 -7.53
CA PHE A 363 11.09 8.87 -7.25
C PHE A 363 11.27 10.20 -8.00
N ARG A 364 12.44 10.47 -8.59
CA ARG A 364 12.67 11.71 -9.36
C ARG A 364 11.94 11.72 -10.70
N LYS A 365 11.80 10.55 -11.32
CA LYS A 365 11.06 10.35 -12.58
C LYS A 365 10.38 8.97 -12.53
N PRO A 366 9.31 8.85 -11.72
CA PRO A 366 8.69 7.56 -11.47
C PRO A 366 7.89 7.09 -12.69
N VAL A 367 7.87 5.77 -12.88
CA VAL A 367 6.92 5.10 -13.79
C VAL A 367 5.81 4.51 -12.93
N GLN A 368 4.55 4.78 -13.28
CA GLN A 368 3.41 4.27 -12.54
C GLN A 368 3.17 2.79 -12.88
N PRO A 369 2.90 1.92 -11.89
CA PRO A 369 2.54 0.52 -12.15
C PRO A 369 1.19 0.41 -12.89
N HIS A 370 1.07 -0.56 -13.81
CA HIS A 370 -0.19 -0.82 -14.52
C HIS A 370 -1.13 -1.73 -13.70
N ILE A 371 -1.65 -1.22 -12.59
CA ILE A 371 -2.69 -1.90 -11.79
C ILE A 371 -4.05 -1.29 -12.10
N CYS A 372 -4.94 -2.08 -12.69
CA CYS A 372 -6.30 -1.69 -13.02
C CYS A 372 -7.27 -2.16 -11.92
N VAL A 373 -7.81 -1.20 -11.16
CA VAL A 373 -8.92 -1.47 -10.26
C VAL A 373 -10.24 -1.38 -11.03
N LEU A 374 -11.02 -2.47 -11.05
CA LEU A 374 -12.29 -2.52 -11.75
C LEU A 374 -13.30 -1.55 -11.11
N LYS A 375 -14.03 -0.83 -11.96
CA LYS A 375 -15.11 0.09 -11.57
C LYS A 375 -16.44 -0.41 -12.14
N ASN A 376 -17.52 -0.07 -11.46
CA ASN A 376 -18.86 -0.29 -12.00
C ASN A 376 -19.00 0.48 -13.31
N ILE A 377 -19.60 -0.17 -14.30
CA ILE A 377 -19.96 0.43 -15.57
C ILE A 377 -21.49 0.54 -15.57
N GLU A 378 -22.00 1.76 -15.73
CA GLU A 378 -23.41 1.99 -15.95
C GLU A 378 -23.68 2.00 -17.46
N PHE A 379 -24.58 1.13 -17.90
CA PHE A 379 -25.06 1.18 -19.28
C PHE A 379 -26.31 2.08 -19.31
N PRO A 380 -26.44 3.00 -20.28
CA PRO A 380 -27.69 3.72 -20.44
C PRO A 380 -28.81 2.72 -20.68
N GLU A 381 -29.96 2.89 -20.02
CA GLU A 381 -31.16 2.12 -20.34
C GLU A 381 -31.44 2.31 -21.83
N LYS A 382 -31.61 1.21 -22.56
CA LYS A 382 -32.06 1.28 -23.95
C LYS A 382 -33.53 1.71 -23.91
N ASP A 383 -33.80 2.90 -24.42
CA ASP A 383 -35.16 3.39 -24.71
C ASP A 383 -35.99 2.38 -25.53
#